data_AF-A0A661T5S9-F1
#
_entry.id   AF-A0A661T5S9-F1
#
_cell.length_a   1.000
_cell.length_b   1.000
_cell.length_c   1.000
_cell.angle_alpha   90.00
_cell.angle_beta   90.00
_cell.angle_gamma   90.00
#
_symmetry.space_group_name_H-M   'P 1'
#
loop_
_entity.id
_entity.type
_entity.pdbx_description
1 polymer ?
#
loop_
_entity_poly.entity_id
_entity_poly.type
_entity_poly.pdbx_seq_one_letter_code
_entity_poly.pdbx_strand_id
1 'polypeptide(L)'
;SNVAALVRERLGCGCPREVFEHYQVVRSTVDGIPLVRLIMGDRLLVWIVDPSHLDSPGERIRALLEKGVAERDRRTLNRFRLVIAGKIPPTPPETVAPRVHLHFLKSLPWEIPGE
;
A
#
# COMPACT_ATOMS: atom_id res chain seq x y z
N SER A 1 3.79 -17.15 3.39
CA SER A 1 4.64 -15.98 3.68
C SER A 1 3.82 -14.94 4.44
N ASN A 2 4.45 -14.11 5.27
CA ASN A 2 3.78 -13.05 6.02
C ASN A 2 3.08 -12.01 5.10
N VAL A 3 3.58 -11.86 3.87
CA VAL A 3 2.99 -11.02 2.81
C VAL A 3 1.62 -11.54 2.36
N ALA A 4 1.46 -12.85 2.15
CA ALA A 4 0.19 -13.42 1.74
C ALA A 4 -0.89 -13.28 2.83
N ALA A 5 -0.52 -13.46 4.11
CA ALA A 5 -1.42 -13.24 5.25
C ALA A 5 -1.85 -11.76 5.35
N LEU A 6 -0.92 -10.80 5.25
CA LEU A 6 -1.24 -9.37 5.23
C LEU A 6 -2.28 -9.05 4.13
N VAL A 7 -2.04 -9.52 2.92
CA VAL A 7 -2.86 -9.14 1.76
C VAL A 7 -4.23 -9.83 1.77
N ARG A 8 -4.29 -11.11 2.17
CA ARG A 8 -5.56 -11.87 2.23
C ARG A 8 -6.38 -11.51 3.45
N GLU A 9 -5.78 -11.50 4.63
CA GLU A 9 -6.51 -11.42 5.91
C GLU A 9 -6.73 -9.98 6.37
N ARG A 10 -5.79 -9.06 6.09
CA ARG A 10 -5.86 -7.67 6.58
C ARG A 10 -6.29 -6.67 5.52
N LEU A 11 -5.92 -6.89 4.26
CA LEU A 11 -6.32 -6.02 3.14
C LEU A 11 -7.53 -6.56 2.36
N GLY A 12 -8.04 -7.75 2.69
CA GLY A 12 -9.23 -8.33 2.05
C GLY A 12 -9.06 -8.65 0.56
N CYS A 13 -7.92 -9.20 0.15
CA CYS A 13 -7.74 -9.72 -1.22
C CYS A 13 -8.30 -11.14 -1.32
N GLY A 14 -9.36 -11.36 -2.11
CA GLY A 14 -9.79 -12.70 -2.56
C GLY A 14 -8.90 -13.25 -3.69
N CYS A 15 -7.63 -12.88 -3.72
CA CYS A 15 -6.75 -13.09 -4.87
C CYS A 15 -6.31 -14.57 -4.94
N PRO A 16 -6.21 -15.17 -6.14
CA PRO A 16 -5.77 -16.55 -6.29
C PRO A 16 -4.37 -16.76 -5.68
N ARG A 17 -4.10 -17.97 -5.21
CA ARG A 17 -2.83 -18.31 -4.52
C ARG A 17 -1.60 -17.99 -5.39
N GLU A 18 -1.69 -18.26 -6.69
CA GLU A 18 -0.70 -17.95 -7.74
C GLU A 18 -0.22 -16.49 -7.74
N VAL A 19 -1.07 -15.52 -7.37
CA VAL A 19 -0.68 -14.09 -7.27
C VAL A 19 0.36 -13.86 -6.16
N PHE A 20 0.43 -14.75 -5.18
CA PHE A 20 1.38 -14.70 -4.08
C PHE A 20 2.65 -15.53 -4.32
N GLU A 21 2.73 -16.27 -5.43
CA GLU A 21 3.92 -17.05 -5.78
C GLU A 21 4.99 -16.17 -6.45
N HIS A 22 4.57 -15.07 -7.08
CA HIS A 22 5.45 -14.07 -7.67
C HIS A 22 5.14 -12.68 -7.12
N TYR A 23 5.90 -12.26 -6.11
CA TYR A 23 5.80 -10.91 -5.57
C TYR A 23 7.18 -10.26 -5.43
N GLN A 24 7.18 -8.94 -5.55
CA GLN A 24 8.34 -8.09 -5.32
C GLN A 24 8.07 -7.20 -4.12
N VAL A 25 9.05 -7.08 -3.22
CA VAL A 25 9.04 -6.13 -2.12
C VAL A 25 10.23 -5.21 -2.31
N VAL A 26 9.97 -3.91 -2.43
CA VAL A 26 10.99 -2.90 -2.71
C VAL A 26 10.77 -1.73 -1.77
N ARG A 27 11.81 -1.32 -1.04
CA ARG A 27 11.81 -0.03 -0.34
C ARG A 27 11.98 1.08 -1.36
N SER A 28 11.17 2.12 -1.25
CA SER A 28 11.18 3.24 -2.19
C SER A 28 10.88 4.53 -1.46
N THR A 29 11.21 5.63 -2.11
CA THR A 29 10.78 6.96 -1.69
C THR A 29 9.87 7.54 -2.76
N VAL A 30 8.77 8.17 -2.34
CA VAL A 30 7.88 8.95 -3.21
C VAL A 30 7.70 10.30 -2.54
N ASP A 31 8.13 11.38 -3.20
CA ASP A 31 8.09 12.75 -2.65
C ASP A 31 8.73 12.91 -1.26
N GLY A 32 9.87 12.25 -1.06
CA GLY A 32 10.56 12.24 0.22
C GLY A 32 9.92 11.33 1.27
N ILE A 33 8.79 10.69 0.98
CA ILE A 33 8.11 9.76 1.89
C ILE A 33 8.66 8.35 1.66
N PRO A 34 9.37 7.75 2.64
CA PRO A 34 9.78 6.36 2.55
C PRO A 34 8.55 5.44 2.63
N LEU A 35 8.51 4.42 1.78
CA LEU A 35 7.44 3.45 1.71
C LEU A 35 7.95 2.07 1.30
N VAL A 36 7.16 1.05 1.63
CA VAL A 36 7.34 -0.29 1.06
C VAL A 36 6.39 -0.45 -0.11
N ARG A 37 6.94 -0.72 -1.29
CA ARG A 37 6.21 -1.08 -2.49
C ARG A 37 6.16 -2.60 -2.59
N LEU A 38 4.95 -3.15 -2.60
CA LEU A 38 4.71 -4.54 -2.95
C LEU A 38 4.00 -4.61 -4.29
N ILE A 39 4.54 -5.43 -5.19
CA ILE A 39 3.91 -5.77 -6.47
C ILE A 39 3.64 -7.27 -6.45
N MET A 40 2.40 -7.66 -6.67
CA MET A 40 1.99 -9.08 -6.71
C MET A 40 1.45 -9.43 -8.08
N GLY A 41 2.23 -10.24 -8.81
CA GLY A 41 2.02 -10.54 -10.22
C GLY A 41 1.84 -9.26 -11.05
N ASP A 42 0.85 -9.30 -11.94
CA ASP A 42 0.41 -8.21 -12.81
C ASP A 42 -0.87 -7.51 -12.28
N ARG A 43 -1.29 -7.81 -11.05
CA ARG A 43 -2.65 -7.43 -10.58
C ARG A 43 -2.68 -6.36 -9.52
N LEU A 44 -1.72 -6.34 -8.60
CA LEU A 44 -1.87 -5.58 -7.36
C LEU A 44 -0.61 -4.80 -6.99
N LEU A 45 -0.77 -3.48 -6.90
CA LEU A 45 0.17 -2.58 -6.26
C LEU A 45 -0.28 -2.31 -4.82
N VAL A 46 0.62 -2.52 -3.87
CA VAL A 46 0.41 -2.10 -2.48
C VAL A 46 1.53 -1.17 -2.07
N TRP A 47 1.17 0.01 -1.57
CA TRP A 47 2.10 0.89 -0.88
C TRP A 47 1.80 0.87 0.60
N ILE A 48 2.83 0.69 1.41
CA ILE A 48 2.74 0.72 2.85
C ILE A 48 3.59 1.88 3.36
N VAL A 49 2.95 2.75 4.14
CA VAL A 49 3.55 3.99 4.64
C VAL A 49 3.39 4.04 6.16
N ASP A 50 4.46 4.41 6.83
CA ASP A 50 4.43 4.75 8.26
C ASP A 50 3.93 6.21 8.40
N PRO A 51 2.86 6.47 9.17
CA PRO A 51 2.30 7.80 9.32
C PRO A 51 3.24 8.79 10.02
N SER A 52 4.27 8.33 10.74
CA SER A 52 5.27 9.22 11.36
C SER A 52 6.09 10.03 10.35
N HIS A 53 6.13 9.59 9.09
CA HIS A 53 6.76 10.32 7.98
C HIS A 53 5.82 11.32 7.29
N LEU A 54 4.58 11.49 7.77
CA LEU A 54 3.58 12.38 7.19
C LEU A 54 3.39 13.61 8.10
N ASP A 55 4.02 14.71 7.73
CA ASP A 55 3.85 16.05 8.36
C ASP A 55 2.41 16.57 8.25
N SER A 56 1.79 16.40 7.08
CA SER A 56 0.41 16.78 6.75
C SER A 56 -0.36 15.55 6.25
N PRO A 57 -0.83 14.65 7.13
CA PRO A 57 -1.36 13.34 6.74
C PRO A 57 -2.46 13.39 5.69
N GLY A 58 -3.44 14.30 5.80
CA GLY A 58 -4.54 14.38 4.83
C GLY A 58 -4.08 14.72 3.41
N GLU A 59 -3.23 15.73 3.27
CA GLU A 59 -2.68 16.16 1.98
C GLU A 59 -1.71 15.11 1.41
N ARG A 60 -0.79 14.61 2.25
CA ARG A 60 0.18 13.59 1.86
C ARG A 60 -0.48 12.30 1.40
N ILE A 61 -1.52 11.84 2.11
CA ILE A 61 -2.27 10.64 1.71
C ILE A 61 -2.97 10.87 0.36
N ARG A 62 -3.56 12.05 0.13
CA ARG A 62 -4.17 12.37 -1.17
C ARG A 62 -3.14 12.34 -2.31
N ALA A 63 -1.98 12.98 -2.11
CA ALA A 63 -0.89 12.96 -3.09
C ALA A 63 -0.38 11.52 -3.35
N LEU A 64 -0.24 10.71 -2.30
CA LEU A 64 0.14 9.30 -2.43
C LEU A 64 -0.91 8.49 -3.18
N LEU A 65 -2.19 8.76 -2.98
CA LEU A 65 -3.27 8.10 -3.72
C LEU A 65 -3.18 8.39 -5.22
N GLU A 66 -3.00 9.66 -5.59
CA GLU A 66 -2.85 10.09 -6.99
C GLU A 66 -1.61 9.46 -7.66
N LYS A 67 -0.47 9.47 -6.96
CA LYS A 67 0.77 8.89 -7.48
C LYS A 67 0.72 7.37 -7.57
N GLY A 68 0.05 6.72 -6.63
CA GLY A 68 -0.15 5.27 -6.65
C GLY A 68 -1.06 4.84 -7.79
N VAL A 69 -2.09 5.64 -8.11
CA VAL A 69 -2.92 5.45 -9.31
C VAL A 69 -2.07 5.57 -10.58
N ALA A 70 -1.26 6.63 -10.68
CA ALA A 70 -0.38 6.82 -11.84
C ALA A 70 0.64 5.66 -11.99
N GLU A 71 1.24 5.18 -10.90
CA GLU A 71 2.16 4.04 -10.95
C GLU A 71 1.43 2.73 -11.33
N ARG A 72 0.23 2.49 -10.77
CA ARG A 72 -0.61 1.35 -11.12
C ARG A 72 -0.89 1.33 -12.62
N ASP A 73 -1.37 2.45 -13.16
CA ASP A 73 -1.80 2.56 -14.56
C ASP A 73 -0.61 2.41 -15.51
N ARG A 74 0.52 3.06 -15.19
CA ARG A 74 1.77 2.93 -15.95
C ARG A 74 2.29 1.49 -16.03
N ARG A 75 2.07 0.71 -14.98
CA ARG A 75 2.46 -0.71 -14.90
C ARG A 75 1.35 -1.66 -15.35
N THR A 76 0.23 -1.14 -15.85
CA THR A 76 -0.95 -1.92 -16.25
C THR A 76 -1.51 -2.84 -15.16
N LEU A 77 -1.33 -2.46 -13.88
CA LEU A 77 -1.80 -3.22 -12.73
C LEU A 77 -3.31 -2.98 -12.52
N ASN A 78 -4.04 -4.00 -12.04
CA ASN A 78 -5.49 -3.92 -11.91
C ASN A 78 -5.97 -3.12 -10.68
N ARG A 79 -5.30 -3.27 -9.54
CA ARG A 79 -5.69 -2.66 -8.27
C ARG A 79 -4.52 -1.95 -7.61
N PHE A 80 -4.83 -0.85 -6.92
CA PHE A 80 -3.91 -0.16 -6.05
C PHE A 80 -4.46 -0.10 -4.63
N ARG A 81 -3.62 -0.36 -3.65
CA ARG A 81 -3.94 -0.23 -2.23
C ARG A 81 -2.89 0.63 -1.54
N LEU A 82 -3.33 1.70 -0.91
CA LEU A 82 -2.51 2.46 0.02
C LEU A 82 -2.81 1.99 1.44
N VAL A 83 -1.77 1.66 2.19
CA VAL A 83 -1.85 1.17 3.56
C VAL A 83 -1.09 2.13 4.45
N ILE A 84 -1.80 2.72 5.43
CA ILE A 84 -1.19 3.51 6.49
C ILE A 84 -1.10 2.61 7.72
N ALA A 85 0.12 2.27 8.12
CA ALA A 85 0.36 1.34 9.22
C ALA A 85 0.93 2.08 10.43
N GLY A 86 0.09 2.30 11.44
CA GLY A 86 0.44 3.05 12.65
C GLY A 86 -0.75 3.87 13.17
N LYS A 87 -0.46 5.02 13.80
CA LYS A 87 -1.50 5.90 14.34
C LYS A 87 -2.35 6.49 13.21
N ILE A 88 -3.63 6.16 13.23
CA ILE A 88 -4.62 6.59 12.24
C ILE A 88 -4.89 8.09 12.41
N PRO A 89 -4.87 8.90 11.33
CA PRO A 89 -5.30 10.29 11.42
C PRO A 89 -6.80 10.38 11.75
N PRO A 90 -7.25 11.40 12.50
CA PRO A 90 -8.63 11.50 12.98
C PRO A 90 -9.67 11.62 11.85
N THR A 91 -9.27 12.12 10.67
CA THR A 91 -10.13 12.19 9.49
C THR A 91 -9.36 11.67 8.28
N PRO A 92 -9.54 10.39 7.91
CA PRO A 92 -8.89 9.85 6.72
C PRO A 92 -9.54 10.43 5.46
N PRO A 93 -8.76 10.77 4.42
CA PRO A 93 -9.32 11.18 3.15
C PRO A 93 -10.06 10.01 2.48
N GLU A 94 -11.16 10.30 1.82
CA GLU A 94 -11.91 9.31 1.05
C GLU A 94 -11.17 8.95 -0.25
N THR A 95 -11.29 7.69 -0.67
CA THR A 95 -10.80 7.25 -1.99
C THR A 95 -11.76 7.69 -3.09
N VAL A 96 -11.25 8.37 -4.11
CA VAL A 96 -12.07 8.92 -5.21
C VAL A 96 -11.93 8.17 -6.54
N ALA A 97 -11.11 7.12 -6.60
CA ALA A 97 -10.79 6.41 -7.84
C ALA A 97 -11.22 4.93 -7.82
N PRO A 98 -11.72 4.39 -8.95
CA PRO A 98 -12.12 2.99 -9.02
C PRO A 98 -10.91 2.07 -8.81
N ARG A 99 -11.14 0.96 -8.10
CA ARG A 99 -10.12 -0.08 -7.82
C ARG A 99 -8.91 0.46 -7.04
N VAL A 100 -9.12 1.52 -6.27
CA VAL A 100 -8.18 2.09 -5.30
C VAL A 100 -8.77 1.92 -3.91
N HIS A 101 -7.99 1.38 -2.98
CA HIS A 101 -8.43 1.21 -1.60
C HIS A 101 -7.42 1.83 -0.63
N LEU A 102 -7.93 2.56 0.35
CA LEU A 102 -7.15 3.07 1.47
C LEU A 102 -7.42 2.19 2.70
N HIS A 103 -6.37 1.66 3.29
CA HIS A 103 -6.43 0.82 4.48
C HIS A 103 -5.64 1.43 5.62
N PHE A 104 -6.17 1.30 6.83
CA PHE A 104 -5.49 1.67 8.07
C PHE A 104 -5.24 0.43 8.90
N LEU A 105 -3.99 0.18 9.25
CA LEU A 105 -3.58 -0.91 10.14
C LEU A 105 -2.98 -0.32 11.41
N LYS A 106 -3.32 -0.88 12.57
CA LYS A 106 -2.74 -0.44 13.85
C LYS A 106 -1.23 -0.66 13.92
N SER A 107 -0.74 -1.72 13.29
CA SER A 107 0.67 -2.07 13.15
C SER A 107 0.87 -2.97 11.93
N LEU A 108 2.11 -3.06 11.43
CA LEU A 108 2.46 -4.10 10.48
C LEU A 108 2.62 -5.44 11.20
N PRO A 109 2.16 -6.55 10.61
CA PRO A 109 2.24 -7.87 11.25
C PRO A 109 3.65 -8.48 11.23
N TRP A 110 4.67 -7.78 10.74
CA TRP A 110 6.04 -8.25 10.61
C TRP A 110 7.00 -7.07 10.47
N GLU A 111 8.26 -7.26 10.87
CA GLU A 111 9.35 -6.35 10.53
C GLU A 111 9.59 -6.40 9.02
N ILE A 112 9.62 -5.24 8.37
CA ILE A 112 10.01 -5.14 6.96
C ILE A 112 11.51 -5.51 6.92
N PRO A 113 11.93 -6.61 6.27
CA PRO A 113 13.27 -7.15 6.37
C PRO A 113 14.31 -6.17 5.83
N GLY A 114 15.42 -6.08 6.56
CA GLY A 114 16.64 -5.35 6.20
C GLY A 114 16.79 -4.00 6.91
N GLU A 115 16.86 -4.00 8.23
CA GLU A 115 17.88 -3.12 8.84
C GLU A 115 19.26 -3.53 8.34
#